data_AF-C5T3M8-F1
#
_entry.id   AF-C5T3M8-F1
#
_cell.length_a   1.000
_cell.length_b   1.000
_cell.length_c   1.000
_cell.angle_alpha   90.00
_cell.angle_beta   90.00
_cell.angle_gamma   90.00
#
_symmetry.space_group_name_H-M   'P 1'
#
loop_
_entity.id
_entity.type
_entity.pdbx_description
1 polymer ?
#
loop_
_entity_poly.entity_id
_entity_poly.type
_entity_poly.pdbx_seq_one_letter_code
_entity_poly.pdbx_strand_id
1 'polypeptide(L)'
;MNLLRYYLMIGGAGFDMNAYSLACKQRSIPTGRVGFIKNPRIKNHEGISVSIESGVPGTFGDGYFMWQSEIVNYATKESEFQRQYSMPMGSDYSQLWVNEESAMINFLLPFKSRMPNVSNYCVGDYFIIFKVIYGSSDEGGCVCAGYSRRIISILAEIGAGIESDCESHQMHFAKLRNM
;
A
#
# COMPACT_ATOMS: atom_id res chain seq x y z
N MET A 1 -16.77 5.93 -5.93
CA MET A 1 -15.65 5.46 -5.09
C MET A 1 -14.97 4.31 -5.78
N ASN A 2 -13.65 4.20 -5.68
CA ASN A 2 -12.85 3.42 -6.62
C ASN A 2 -11.71 2.64 -5.94
N LEU A 3 -11.73 2.41 -4.62
CA LEU A 3 -10.68 1.63 -3.99
C LEU A 3 -10.66 0.20 -4.53
N LEU A 4 -9.51 -0.21 -5.04
CA LEU A 4 -9.32 -1.58 -5.51
C LEU A 4 -8.75 -2.43 -4.39
N ARG A 5 -7.67 -1.95 -3.76
CA ARG A 5 -6.90 -2.71 -2.77
C ARG A 5 -6.00 -1.82 -1.93
N TYR A 6 -5.57 -2.34 -0.79
CA TYR A 6 -4.64 -1.67 0.10
C TYR A 6 -3.79 -2.66 0.88
N TYR A 7 -2.64 -2.21 1.34
CA TYR A 7 -1.68 -3.00 2.12
C TYR A 7 -0.65 -2.11 2.83
N LEU A 8 0.05 -2.69 3.80
CA LEU A 8 1.15 -2.02 4.52
C LEU A 8 2.50 -2.57 4.04
N MET A 9 3.45 -1.68 3.81
CA MET A 9 4.84 -1.99 3.45
C MET A 9 5.79 -1.42 4.49
N ILE A 10 6.83 -2.18 4.81
CA ILE A 10 7.90 -1.79 5.71
C ILE A 10 9.20 -2.21 5.08
N GLY A 11 10.19 -1.34 5.08
CA GLY A 11 11.51 -1.65 4.58
C GLY A 11 12.52 -0.62 5.04
N GLY A 12 13.77 -0.80 4.64
CA GLY A 12 14.83 0.12 5.02
C GLY A 12 16.22 -0.44 4.81
N ALA A 13 17.21 0.39 5.14
CA ALA A 13 18.62 0.06 5.04
C ALA A 13 19.00 -1.03 6.05
N GLY A 14 19.47 -2.17 5.56
CA GLY A 14 19.81 -3.31 6.42
C GLY A 14 18.59 -3.90 7.14
N PHE A 15 17.40 -3.80 6.55
CA PHE A 15 16.18 -4.35 7.13
C PHE A 15 16.18 -5.89 7.15
N ASP A 16 16.15 -6.48 8.35
CA ASP A 16 15.98 -7.92 8.56
C ASP A 16 14.50 -8.30 8.46
N MET A 17 14.04 -8.41 7.21
CA MET A 17 12.65 -8.75 6.87
C MET A 17 12.20 -10.10 7.46
N ASN A 18 13.11 -11.06 7.65
CA ASN A 18 12.78 -12.39 8.17
C ASN A 18 12.55 -12.34 9.68
N ALA A 19 13.44 -11.70 10.43
CA ALA A 19 13.27 -11.50 11.87
C ALA A 19 12.04 -10.64 12.15
N TYR A 20 11.80 -9.59 11.35
CA TYR A 20 10.61 -8.76 11.46
C TYR A 20 9.32 -9.56 11.19
N SER A 21 9.30 -10.41 10.14
CA SER A 21 8.16 -11.27 9.82
C SER A 21 7.85 -12.25 10.96
N LEU A 22 8.88 -12.84 11.56
CA LEU A 22 8.73 -13.73 12.72
C LEU A 22 8.14 -12.98 13.92
N ALA A 23 8.59 -11.76 14.19
CA ALA A 23 8.07 -10.93 15.28
C ALA A 23 6.60 -10.52 15.04
N CYS A 24 6.21 -10.21 13.80
CA CYS A 24 4.81 -9.97 13.44
C CYS A 24 3.94 -11.20 13.75
N LYS A 25 4.40 -12.39 13.36
CA LYS A 25 3.69 -13.65 13.64
C LYS A 25 3.51 -13.89 15.14
N GLN A 26 4.56 -13.66 15.94
CA GLN A 26 4.51 -13.79 17.41
C GLN A 26 3.50 -12.83 18.06
N ARG A 27 3.27 -11.68 17.42
CA ARG A 27 2.29 -10.67 17.87
C ARG A 27 0.93 -10.80 17.18
N SER A 28 0.66 -11.94 16.54
CA SER A 28 -0.61 -12.24 15.86
C SER A 28 -0.99 -11.22 14.77
N ILE A 29 0.02 -10.59 14.15
CA ILE A 29 -0.15 -9.87 12.89
C ILE A 29 -0.04 -10.91 11.77
N PRO A 30 -0.95 -10.90 10.77
CA PRO A 30 -0.89 -11.81 9.63
C PRO A 30 0.51 -11.82 9.00
N THR A 31 0.99 -13.01 8.66
CA THR A 31 2.32 -13.16 8.06
C THR A 31 2.36 -12.44 6.72
N GLY A 32 3.26 -11.46 6.61
CA GLY A 32 3.48 -10.75 5.37
C GLY A 32 4.36 -11.51 4.39
N ARG A 33 4.41 -11.01 3.16
CA ARG A 33 5.40 -11.40 2.15
C ARG A 33 6.69 -10.64 2.42
N VAL A 34 7.81 -11.34 2.34
CA VAL A 34 9.15 -10.74 2.41
C VAL A 34 9.79 -10.76 1.03
N GLY A 35 10.58 -9.77 0.68
CA GLY A 35 11.20 -9.70 -0.63
C GLY A 35 12.26 -8.61 -0.78
N PHE A 36 12.97 -8.68 -1.89
CA PHE A 36 13.90 -7.65 -2.32
C PHE A 36 13.34 -6.93 -3.55
N ILE A 37 13.20 -5.61 -3.47
CA ILE A 37 12.83 -4.78 -4.62
C ILE A 37 14.10 -4.17 -5.18
N LYS A 38 14.39 -4.48 -6.45
CA LYS A 38 15.49 -3.86 -7.19
C LYS A 38 15.09 -2.48 -7.68
N ASN A 39 15.96 -1.48 -7.51
CA ASN A 39 15.70 -0.16 -8.05
C ASN A 39 15.70 -0.20 -9.59
N PRO A 40 14.70 0.39 -10.25
CA PRO A 40 14.65 0.44 -11.71
C PRO A 40 15.85 1.21 -12.25
N ARG A 41 16.34 0.80 -13.41
CA ARG A 41 17.48 1.44 -14.08
C ARG A 41 17.06 1.93 -15.46
N ILE A 42 17.39 3.17 -15.78
CA ILE A 42 17.20 3.75 -17.11
C ILE A 42 18.58 3.87 -17.77
N LYS A 43 18.65 3.66 -19.08
CA LYS A 43 19.82 4.08 -19.85
C LYS A 43 19.67 5.55 -20.22
N ASN A 44 20.68 6.36 -19.92
CA ASN A 44 20.74 7.73 -20.42
C ASN A 44 21.02 7.72 -21.95
N HIS A 45 21.01 8.90 -22.58
CA HIS A 45 21.28 9.07 -24.01
C HIS A 45 22.68 8.60 -24.45
N GLU A 46 23.61 8.44 -23.49
CA GLU A 46 24.98 7.97 -23.71
C GLU A 46 25.11 6.45 -23.50
N GLY A 47 24.01 5.75 -23.22
CA GLY A 47 23.97 4.30 -22.98
C GLY A 47 24.39 3.88 -21.56
N ILE A 48 24.67 4.83 -20.66
CA ILE A 48 25.04 4.58 -19.26
C ILE A 48 23.78 4.27 -18.46
N SER A 49 23.83 3.18 -17.69
CA SER A 49 22.72 2.78 -16.82
C SER A 49 22.77 3.56 -15.50
N VAL A 50 21.74 4.35 -15.25
CA VAL A 50 21.55 5.09 -14.00
C VAL A 50 20.37 4.49 -13.23
N SER A 51 20.54 4.24 -11.93
CA SER A 51 19.45 3.83 -11.05
C SER A 51 18.51 5.01 -10.79
N ILE A 52 17.20 4.76 -10.89
CA ILE A 52 16.21 5.70 -10.39
C ILE A 52 16.08 5.48 -8.90
N GLU A 53 16.41 6.49 -8.12
CA GLU A 53 16.15 6.50 -6.68
C GLU A 53 14.70 6.91 -6.42
N SER A 54 14.04 6.25 -5.48
CA SER A 54 12.65 6.57 -5.10
C SER A 54 12.53 7.80 -4.21
N GLY A 55 13.65 8.30 -3.65
CA GLY A 55 13.66 9.40 -2.67
C GLY A 55 13.07 9.04 -1.30
N VAL A 56 12.74 7.77 -1.07
CA VAL A 56 12.24 7.27 0.22
C VAL A 56 13.43 6.90 1.11
N PRO A 57 13.42 7.22 2.42
CA PRO A 57 14.48 6.81 3.32
C PRO A 57 14.66 5.28 3.34
N GLY A 58 15.91 4.82 3.30
CA GLY A 58 16.24 3.39 3.38
C GLY A 58 16.09 2.60 2.07
N THR A 59 15.79 3.25 0.94
CA THR A 59 15.67 2.60 -0.39
C THR A 59 16.81 2.96 -1.35
N PHE A 60 17.89 3.55 -0.85
CA PHE A 60 19.06 3.94 -1.64
C PHE A 60 19.87 2.72 -2.12
N GLY A 61 20.65 2.91 -3.20
CA GLY A 61 21.51 1.87 -3.77
C GLY A 61 20.82 1.00 -4.83
N ASP A 62 21.16 -0.28 -4.90
CA ASP A 62 20.68 -1.19 -5.95
C ASP A 62 19.26 -1.74 -5.72
N GLY A 63 18.71 -1.51 -4.53
CA GLY A 63 17.40 -1.98 -4.11
C GLY A 63 17.30 -2.06 -2.59
N TYR A 64 16.18 -2.59 -2.10
CA TYR A 64 15.89 -2.65 -0.67
C TYR A 64 15.11 -3.91 -0.31
N PHE A 65 15.33 -4.38 0.92
CA PHE A 65 14.53 -5.44 1.51
C PHE A 65 13.24 -4.86 2.07
N MET A 66 12.16 -5.63 1.95
CA MET A 66 10.85 -5.23 2.42
C MET A 66 10.09 -6.39 3.06
N TRP A 67 9.17 -6.01 3.93
CA TRP A 67 8.07 -6.81 4.42
C TRP A 67 6.76 -6.14 3.99
N GLN A 68 5.83 -6.92 3.47
CA GLN A 68 4.53 -6.46 2.99
C GLN A 68 3.44 -7.26 3.69
N SER A 69 2.41 -6.60 4.20
CA SER A 69 1.21 -7.33 4.65
C SER A 69 0.58 -8.11 3.49
N GLU A 70 -0.39 -8.97 3.83
CA GLU A 70 -1.33 -9.46 2.83
C GLU A 70 -1.99 -8.28 2.10
N ILE A 71 -2.21 -8.46 0.80
CA ILE A 71 -2.93 -7.48 -0.02
C ILE A 71 -4.41 -7.70 0.21
N VAL A 72 -5.09 -6.69 0.74
CA VAL A 72 -6.54 -6.74 0.90
C VAL A 72 -7.18 -6.20 -0.36
N ASN A 73 -7.83 -7.07 -1.12
CA ASN A 73 -8.65 -6.67 -2.27
C ASN A 73 -10.01 -6.20 -1.76
N TYR A 74 -10.24 -4.88 -1.79
CA TYR A 74 -11.52 -4.28 -1.40
C TYR A 74 -12.58 -4.52 -2.48
N ALA A 75 -12.25 -4.19 -3.73
CA ALA A 75 -13.11 -4.48 -4.87
C ALA A 75 -12.87 -5.92 -5.35
N THR A 76 -13.76 -6.85 -5.00
CA THR A 76 -13.62 -8.27 -5.38
C THR A 76 -14.53 -8.70 -6.51
N LYS A 77 -15.59 -7.94 -6.79
CA LYS A 77 -16.59 -8.24 -7.82
C LYS A 77 -16.69 -7.11 -8.82
N GLU A 78 -16.42 -7.41 -10.08
CA GLU A 78 -16.39 -6.43 -11.18
C GLU A 78 -17.74 -5.75 -11.41
N SER A 79 -18.84 -6.51 -11.39
CA SER A 79 -20.20 -5.97 -11.59
C SER A 79 -20.63 -5.00 -10.48
N GLU A 80 -20.30 -5.33 -9.21
CA GLU A 80 -20.60 -4.45 -8.07
C GLU A 80 -19.76 -3.16 -8.14
N PHE A 81 -18.47 -3.27 -8.49
CA PHE A 81 -17.59 -2.13 -8.69
C PHE A 81 -18.08 -1.21 -9.81
N GLN A 82 -18.40 -1.76 -10.99
CA GLN A 82 -18.91 -0.98 -12.13
C GLN A 82 -20.21 -0.25 -11.78
N ARG A 83 -21.11 -0.90 -11.03
CA ARG A 83 -22.35 -0.30 -10.55
C ARG A 83 -22.08 0.89 -9.61
N GLN A 84 -21.14 0.75 -8.68
CA GLN A 84 -20.76 1.82 -7.74
C GLN A 84 -19.99 2.96 -8.42
N TYR A 85 -19.25 2.65 -9.49
CA TYR A 85 -18.48 3.61 -10.27
C TYR A 85 -19.34 4.45 -11.21
N SER A 86 -20.44 3.89 -11.73
CA SER A 86 -21.30 4.52 -12.75
C SER A 86 -22.48 5.34 -12.22
N MET A 87 -22.79 5.31 -10.91
CA MET A 87 -23.94 6.01 -10.33
C MET A 87 -23.54 7.28 -9.54
N PRO A 88 -23.86 8.49 -10.03
CA PRO A 88 -23.71 9.72 -9.25
C PRO A 88 -25.05 10.10 -8.59
N MET A 89 -25.25 9.69 -7.34
CA MET A 89 -26.26 10.27 -6.43
C MET A 89 -25.58 10.62 -5.10
N GLY A 90 -25.73 11.86 -4.64
CA GLY A 90 -24.88 12.44 -3.59
C GLY A 90 -24.86 11.69 -2.25
N SER A 91 -25.97 11.08 -1.83
CA SER A 91 -26.05 10.31 -0.57
C SER A 91 -25.26 9.00 -0.64
N ASP A 92 -25.22 8.35 -1.81
CA ASP A 92 -24.55 7.07 -1.98
C ASP A 92 -23.02 7.25 -1.98
N TYR A 93 -22.53 8.40 -2.43
CA TYR A 93 -21.10 8.73 -2.41
C TYR A 93 -20.55 8.83 -0.98
N SER A 94 -21.28 9.50 -0.08
CA SER A 94 -20.87 9.61 1.33
C SER A 94 -20.84 8.26 2.03
N GLN A 95 -21.84 7.40 1.76
CA GLN A 95 -21.87 6.06 2.37
C GLN A 95 -20.75 5.17 1.83
N LEU A 96 -20.45 5.22 0.53
CA LEU A 96 -19.31 4.51 -0.04
C LEU A 96 -18.00 4.97 0.61
N TRP A 97 -17.82 6.29 0.80
CA TRP A 97 -16.64 6.87 1.46
C TRP A 97 -16.47 6.37 2.89
N VAL A 98 -17.55 6.34 3.67
CA VAL A 98 -17.53 5.79 5.03
C VAL A 98 -17.18 4.30 5.03
N ASN A 99 -17.65 3.53 4.05
CA ASN A 99 -17.38 2.10 3.97
C ASN A 99 -15.90 1.81 3.64
N GLU A 100 -15.33 2.51 2.64
CA GLU A 100 -13.90 2.40 2.31
C GLU A 100 -13.02 2.83 3.49
N GLU A 101 -13.35 3.97 4.12
CA GLU A 101 -12.62 4.48 5.29
C GLU A 101 -12.64 3.45 6.43
N SER A 102 -13.81 2.90 6.73
CA SER A 102 -13.99 1.91 7.79
C SER A 102 -13.19 0.64 7.52
N ALA A 103 -13.15 0.17 6.26
CA ALA A 103 -12.36 -0.99 5.87
C ALA A 103 -10.86 -0.76 6.08
N MET A 104 -10.34 0.40 5.66
CA MET A 104 -8.93 0.77 5.87
C MET A 104 -8.59 0.91 7.35
N ILE A 105 -9.45 1.55 8.15
CA ILE A 105 -9.25 1.68 9.60
C ILE A 105 -9.20 0.30 10.26
N ASN A 106 -10.17 -0.57 9.97
CA ASN A 106 -10.23 -1.92 10.53
C ASN A 106 -8.99 -2.74 10.20
N PHE A 107 -8.43 -2.56 9.01
CA PHE A 107 -7.17 -3.16 8.62
C PHE A 107 -5.97 -2.63 9.43
N LEU A 108 -5.91 -1.32 9.69
CA LEU A 108 -4.79 -0.68 10.40
C LEU A 108 -4.79 -0.91 11.92
N LEU A 109 -5.95 -1.11 12.55
CA LEU A 109 -6.08 -1.30 14.01
C LEU A 109 -5.21 -2.44 14.58
N PRO A 110 -5.15 -3.62 13.95
CA PRO A 110 -4.15 -4.66 14.24
C PRO A 110 -2.71 -4.16 14.37
N PHE A 111 -2.26 -3.32 13.44
CA PHE A 111 -0.88 -2.84 13.38
C PHE A 111 -0.64 -1.80 14.48
N LYS A 112 -1.55 -0.85 14.64
CA LYS A 112 -1.52 0.14 15.73
C LYS A 112 -1.31 -0.48 17.10
N SER A 113 -1.92 -1.64 17.36
CA SER A 113 -1.88 -2.28 18.68
C SER A 113 -0.71 -3.25 18.88
N ARG A 114 -0.19 -3.85 17.80
CA ARG A 114 0.67 -5.05 17.89
C ARG A 114 1.96 -4.98 17.09
N MET A 115 2.17 -3.94 16.29
CA MET A 115 3.33 -3.87 15.40
C MET A 115 4.66 -3.89 16.20
N PRO A 116 5.63 -4.74 15.81
CA PRO A 116 6.98 -4.67 16.36
C PRO A 116 7.62 -3.32 16.04
N ASN A 117 8.52 -2.84 16.92
CA ASN A 117 9.28 -1.63 16.63
C ASN A 117 10.26 -1.90 15.47
N VAL A 118 10.07 -1.23 14.33
CA VAL A 118 10.85 -1.42 13.09
C VAL A 118 12.34 -1.13 13.30
N SER A 119 12.69 -0.16 14.15
CA SER A 119 14.08 0.21 14.41
C SER A 119 14.90 -0.93 15.04
N ASN A 120 14.26 -1.93 15.66
CA ASN A 120 14.93 -3.11 16.19
C ASN A 120 15.39 -4.10 15.10
N TYR A 121 14.94 -3.90 13.86
CA TYR A 121 15.16 -4.79 12.72
C TYR A 121 15.81 -4.06 11.54
N CYS A 122 16.27 -2.82 11.73
CA CYS A 122 16.85 -2.00 10.68
C CYS A 122 18.14 -1.36 11.20
N VAL A 123 19.19 -1.33 10.37
CA VAL A 123 20.51 -0.79 10.75
C VAL A 123 20.63 0.71 10.41
N GLY A 124 19.70 1.25 9.63
CA GLY A 124 19.66 2.66 9.27
C GLY A 124 18.23 3.16 9.07
N ASP A 125 18.07 4.05 8.09
CA ASP A 125 16.76 4.62 7.76
C ASP A 125 15.77 3.55 7.31
N TYR A 126 14.52 3.74 7.70
CA TYR A 126 13.42 2.87 7.36
C TYR A 126 12.19 3.68 6.92
N PHE A 127 11.27 2.98 6.26
CA PHE A 127 9.97 3.51 5.90
C PHE A 127 8.87 2.55 6.36
N ILE A 128 7.71 3.14 6.61
CA ILE A 128 6.45 2.42 6.81
C ILE A 128 5.44 3.14 5.90
N ILE A 129 4.85 2.43 4.95
CA ILE A 129 3.96 3.01 3.94
C ILE A 129 2.65 2.21 3.92
N PHE A 130 1.54 2.90 4.13
CA PHE A 130 0.22 2.38 3.81
C PHE A 130 -0.11 2.72 2.36
N LYS A 131 -0.10 1.71 1.49
CA LYS A 131 -0.36 1.86 0.07
C LYS A 131 -1.82 1.59 -0.24
N VAL A 132 -2.45 2.52 -0.95
CA VAL A 132 -3.86 2.50 -1.33
C VAL A 132 -3.94 2.61 -2.86
N ILE A 133 -4.55 1.64 -3.51
CA ILE A 133 -4.63 1.56 -4.98
C ILE A 133 -6.07 1.78 -5.41
N TYR A 134 -6.30 2.85 -6.16
CA TYR A 134 -7.58 3.22 -6.71
C TYR A 134 -7.71 2.83 -8.19
N GLY A 135 -8.94 2.60 -8.63
CA GLY A 135 -9.25 2.31 -10.02
C GLY A 135 -9.27 3.58 -10.84
N SER A 136 -8.49 3.61 -11.93
CA SER A 136 -8.60 4.63 -12.97
C SER A 136 -9.43 4.08 -14.12
N SER A 137 -10.31 4.90 -14.68
CA SER A 137 -10.75 4.74 -16.06
C SER A 137 -9.67 5.35 -16.97
N ASP A 138 -9.48 4.78 -18.15
CA ASP A 138 -8.42 5.20 -19.08
C ASP A 138 -8.64 6.62 -19.65
N GLU A 139 -9.76 7.28 -19.34
CA GLU A 139 -10.20 8.55 -19.94
C GLU A 139 -10.12 9.80 -19.04
N GLY A 140 -9.65 9.71 -17.79
CA GLY A 140 -9.27 10.93 -17.07
C GLY A 140 -9.37 10.88 -15.55
N GLY A 141 -8.34 11.47 -14.92
CA GLY A 141 -8.33 11.91 -13.53
C GLY A 141 -8.21 10.81 -12.50
N CYS A 142 -7.00 10.60 -11.96
CA CYS A 142 -6.80 9.88 -10.70
C CYS A 142 -7.44 10.73 -9.59
N VAL A 143 -8.64 10.35 -9.14
CA VAL A 143 -9.25 10.97 -7.95
C VAL A 143 -8.61 10.33 -6.73
N CYS A 144 -7.56 10.96 -6.21
CA CYS A 144 -7.04 10.62 -4.89
C CYS A 144 -8.05 11.15 -3.85
N ALA A 145 -8.77 10.25 -3.18
CA ALA A 145 -9.69 10.63 -2.12
C ALA A 145 -8.93 11.33 -0.97
N GLY A 146 -9.47 12.43 -0.46
CA GLY A 146 -8.96 13.04 0.77
C GLY A 146 -9.11 12.07 1.94
N TYR A 147 -8.03 11.88 2.71
CA TYR A 147 -8.02 10.97 3.85
C TYR A 147 -8.56 11.64 5.10
N SER A 148 -9.33 10.89 5.89
CA SER A 148 -9.89 11.40 7.12
C SER A 148 -8.81 11.62 8.19
N ARG A 149 -9.11 12.50 9.16
CA ARG A 149 -8.27 12.68 10.35
C ARG A 149 -8.06 11.38 11.14
N ARG A 150 -9.01 10.44 11.08
CA ARG A 150 -8.92 9.15 11.78
C ARG A 150 -7.84 8.26 11.18
N ILE A 151 -7.79 8.15 9.86
CA ILE A 151 -6.73 7.42 9.16
C ILE A 151 -5.38 8.06 9.46
N ILE A 152 -5.28 9.39 9.30
CA ILE A 152 -4.03 10.13 9.56
C ILE A 152 -3.54 9.91 11.00
N SER A 153 -4.44 9.95 12.00
CA SER A 153 -4.09 9.68 13.40
C SER A 153 -3.53 8.28 13.59
N ILE A 154 -4.18 7.26 13.04
CA ILE A 154 -3.71 5.87 13.16
C ILE A 154 -2.35 5.70 12.49
N LEU A 155 -2.16 6.28 11.30
CA LEU A 155 -0.89 6.24 10.58
C LEU A 155 0.23 6.92 11.36
N ALA A 156 -0.02 8.09 11.96
CA ALA A 156 0.95 8.79 12.79
C ALA A 156 1.38 7.94 14.00
N GLU A 157 0.45 7.25 14.65
CA GLU A 157 0.74 6.38 15.80
C GLU A 157 1.62 5.17 15.45
N ILE A 158 1.54 4.67 14.21
CA ILE A 158 2.42 3.60 13.73
C ILE A 158 3.66 4.14 12.99
N GLY A 159 3.82 5.46 12.87
CA GLY A 159 4.91 6.08 12.13
C GLY A 159 4.86 5.83 10.61
N ALA A 160 3.66 5.61 10.05
CA ALA A 160 3.45 5.33 8.64
C ALA A 160 3.11 6.58 7.81
N GLY A 161 3.66 6.65 6.61
CA GLY A 161 3.16 7.49 5.53
C GLY A 161 2.02 6.83 4.77
N ILE A 162 1.35 7.60 3.91
CA ILE A 162 0.34 7.11 2.97
C ILE A 162 0.79 7.35 1.54
N GLU A 163 0.61 6.34 0.69
CA GLU A 163 0.88 6.42 -0.73
C GLU A 163 -0.37 5.99 -1.51
N SER A 164 -0.84 6.87 -2.39
CA SER A 164 -1.94 6.59 -3.31
C SER A 164 -1.40 6.26 -4.69
N ASP A 165 -1.92 5.19 -5.28
CA ASP A 165 -1.59 4.79 -6.65
C ASP A 165 -2.88 4.50 -7.42
N CYS A 166 -2.77 4.44 -8.75
CA CYS A 166 -3.89 4.19 -9.65
C CYS A 166 -3.59 2.95 -10.52
N GLU A 167 -4.59 2.07 -10.69
CA GLU A 167 -4.50 0.86 -11.51
C GLU A 167 -5.72 0.75 -12.44
N SER A 168 -5.54 0.21 -13.65
CA SER A 168 -6.67 -0.14 -14.51
C SER A 168 -7.53 -1.19 -13.81
N HIS A 169 -8.81 -0.87 -13.61
CA HIS A 169 -9.77 -1.81 -13.03
C HIS A 169 -9.87 -3.13 -13.82
N GLN A 170 -9.65 -3.11 -15.15
CA GLN A 170 -9.62 -4.31 -15.99
C GLN A 170 -8.48 -5.24 -15.59
N MET A 171 -7.27 -4.69 -15.38
CA MET A 171 -6.11 -5.44 -14.91
C MET A 171 -6.34 -6.01 -13.51
N HIS A 172 -6.94 -5.23 -12.61
CA HIS A 172 -7.27 -5.66 -11.26
C HIS A 172 -8.20 -6.89 -11.27
N PHE A 173 -9.33 -6.83 -11.98
CA PHE A 173 -10.26 -7.96 -12.03
C PHE A 173 -9.69 -9.15 -12.83
N ALA A 174 -8.83 -8.91 -13.83
CA ALA A 174 -8.10 -9.99 -14.50
C ALA A 174 -7.18 -10.75 -13.54
N LYS A 175 -6.49 -10.06 -12.63
CA LYS A 175 -5.66 -10.70 -11.60
C LYS A 175 -6.52 -11.56 -10.67
N LEU A 176 -7.66 -11.05 -10.20
CA LEU A 176 -8.54 -11.77 -9.30
C LEU A 176 -9.13 -13.05 -9.90
N ARG A 177 -9.41 -13.07 -11.20
CA ARG A 177 -9.87 -14.28 -11.91
C ARG A 177 -8.82 -15.38 -12.01
N ASN A 178 -7.54 -15.03 -11.90
CA ASN A 178 -6.39 -15.93 -12.08
C ASN A 178 -5.72 -16.33 -10.75
N MET A 179 -6.31 -15.95 -9.61
CA MET A 179 -5.88 -16.35 -8.26
C MET A 179 -6.71 -17.52 -7.76
#